data_AF-A0AAE0V6I7-F1
#
_entry.id   AF-A0AAE0V6I7-F1
#
_cell.length_a   1.000
_cell.length_b   1.000
_cell.length_c   1.000
_cell.angle_alpha   90.00
_cell.angle_beta   90.00
_cell.angle_gamma   90.00
#
_symmetry.space_group_name_H-M   'P 1'
#
loop_
_entity.id
_entity.type
_entity.pdbx_description
1 polymer ?
#
loop_
_entity_poly.entity_id
_entity_poly.type
_entity_poly.pdbx_seq_one_letter_code
_entity_poly.pdbx_strand_id
1 'polypeptide(L)'
;MGNRGMEELIPLVNRLQDAFSSIGQSCNLDLPQIAVVGGQSAGKSSVLENFVGKDFLPRGSGIVTRRPLVLQLVNSNTVFI
;
A
#
# COMPACT_ATOMS: atom_id res chain seq x y z
N MET A 1 2.91 20.07 -4.16
CA MET A 1 1.68 20.05 -5.00
C MET A 1 1.14 18.64 -4.97
N GLY A 2 -0.07 18.44 -4.45
CA GLY A 2 -0.69 17.12 -4.29
C GLY A 2 -1.23 16.56 -5.61
N ASN A 3 -1.29 15.23 -5.70
CA ASN A 3 -1.91 14.54 -6.83
C ASN A 3 -3.44 14.64 -6.71
N ARG A 4 -4.02 15.75 -7.17
CA ARG A 4 -5.48 16.01 -7.13
C ARG A 4 -6.33 14.85 -7.64
N GLY A 5 -5.89 14.16 -8.70
CA GLY A 5 -6.59 12.98 -9.21
C GLY A 5 -6.66 11.82 -8.22
N MET A 6 -5.61 11.61 -7.41
CA MET A 6 -5.62 10.58 -6.34
C MET A 6 -6.47 11.01 -5.14
N GLU A 7 -6.45 12.30 -4.79
CA GLU A 7 -7.28 12.85 -3.70
C GLU A 7 -8.78 12.65 -3.96
N GLU A 8 -9.21 12.67 -5.23
CA GLU A 8 -10.60 12.38 -5.62
C GLU A 8 -10.88 10.89 -5.85
N LEU A 9 -9.90 10.15 -6.39
CA LEU A 9 -10.05 8.73 -6.71
C LEU A 9 -10.17 7.85 -5.47
N ILE A 10 -9.38 8.12 -4.42
CA ILE A 10 -9.38 7.30 -3.20
C ILE A 10 -10.77 7.30 -2.54
N PRO A 11 -11.41 8.44 -2.25
CA PRO A 11 -12.76 8.46 -1.70
C PRO A 11 -13.80 7.78 -2.60
N LEU A 12 -13.67 7.91 -3.93
CA LEU A 12 -14.60 7.28 -4.88
C LEU A 12 -14.49 5.76 -4.85
N VAL A 13 -13.27 5.24 -4.92
CA VAL A 13 -13.00 3.79 -4.86
C VAL A 13 -13.47 3.20 -3.55
N ASN A 14 -13.21 3.87 -2.41
CA ASN A 14 -13.67 3.41 -1.11
C ASN A 14 -15.21 3.34 -1.05
N ARG A 15 -15.93 4.37 -1.55
CA ARG A 15 -17.40 4.34 -1.60
C ARG A 15 -17.94 3.20 -2.47
N LEU A 16 -17.28 2.90 -3.59
CA LEU A 16 -17.66 1.75 -4.42
C LEU A 16 -17.45 0.44 -3.65
N GLN A 17 -16.27 0.26 -3.04
CA GLN A 17 -15.98 -0.94 -2.24
C GLN A 17 -16.98 -1.14 -1.09
N ASP A 18 -17.34 -0.07 -0.38
CA ASP A 18 -18.35 -0.09 0.68
C ASP A 18 -19.74 -0.50 0.14
N ALA A 19 -20.16 0.06 -1.00
CA ALA A 19 -21.43 -0.26 -1.63
C ALA A 19 -21.53 -1.73 -2.03
N PHE A 20 -20.50 -2.26 -2.70
CA PHE A 20 -20.45 -3.69 -3.07
C PHE A 20 -20.40 -4.60 -1.83
N SER A 21 -19.65 -4.22 -0.81
CA SER A 21 -19.58 -4.97 0.45
C SER A 21 -20.95 -5.02 1.15
N SER A 22 -21.73 -3.93 1.09
CA SER A 22 -23.08 -3.86 1.70
C SER A 22 -24.11 -4.81 1.08
N ILE A 23 -23.94 -5.18 -0.19
CA ILE A 23 -24.81 -6.12 -0.92
C ILE A 23 -24.24 -7.55 -0.94
N GLY A 24 -23.19 -7.81 -0.16
CA GLY A 24 -22.54 -9.12 -0.08
C GLY A 24 -21.76 -9.51 -1.34
N GLN A 25 -21.42 -8.54 -2.20
CA GLN A 25 -20.64 -8.77 -3.41
C GLN A 25 -19.19 -8.31 -3.22
N SER A 26 -18.26 -9.08 -3.75
CA SER A 26 -16.86 -8.67 -3.83
C SER A 26 -16.69 -7.64 -4.94
N CYS A 27 -16.25 -6.43 -4.58
CA CYS A 27 -15.78 -5.43 -5.53
C CYS A 27 -14.40 -5.84 -6.07
N ASN A 28 -14.35 -6.59 -7.18
CA ASN A 28 -13.10 -6.88 -7.86
C ASN A 28 -12.67 -5.66 -8.70
N LEU A 29 -12.17 -4.64 -8.02
CA LEU A 29 -11.46 -3.53 -8.68
C LEU A 29 -10.00 -3.93 -8.85
N ASP A 30 -9.58 -4.08 -10.10
CA ASP A 30 -8.17 -4.21 -10.46
C ASP A 30 -7.49 -2.86 -10.28
N LEU A 31 -7.11 -2.56 -9.04
CA LEU A 31 -6.36 -1.36 -8.70
C LEU A 31 -4.92 -1.47 -9.24
N PRO A 32 -4.34 -0.36 -9.73
CA PRO A 32 -2.95 -0.36 -10.19
C PRO A 32 -2.01 -0.75 -9.04
N GLN A 33 -1.12 -1.70 -9.32
CA GLN A 33 -0.09 -2.13 -8.37
C GLN A 33 1.17 -1.27 -8.53
N ILE A 34 1.86 -1.02 -7.41
CA ILE A 34 3.10 -0.24 -7.40
C ILE A 34 4.27 -1.19 -7.20
N ALA A 35 5.24 -1.15 -8.13
CA ALA A 35 6.52 -1.81 -7.97
C ALA A 35 7.58 -0.80 -7.52
N VAL A 36 8.24 -1.08 -6.40
CA VAL A 36 9.33 -0.23 -5.89
C VAL A 36 10.67 -0.78 -6.38
N VAL A 37 11.34 -0.02 -7.23
CA VAL A 37 12.65 -0.36 -7.83
C VAL A 37 13.68 0.72 -7.55
N GLY A 38 14.94 0.34 -7.39
CA GLY A 38 16.04 1.29 -7.17
C GLY A 38 17.26 0.67 -6.51
N GLY A 39 18.40 1.37 -6.61
CA GLY A 39 19.68 0.94 -6.04
C GLY A 39 19.66 0.73 -4.54
N GLN A 40 20.69 0.09 -3.99
CA GLN A 40 20.86 -0.06 -2.54
C GLN A 40 20.84 1.32 -1.87
N SER A 41 20.22 1.42 -0.70
CA SER A 41 20.11 2.67 0.08
C SER A 41 19.30 3.82 -0.55
N ALA A 42 18.62 3.60 -1.68
CA ALA A 42 17.74 4.60 -2.30
C ALA A 42 16.43 4.90 -1.53
N GLY A 43 16.32 4.51 -0.26
CA GLY A 43 15.12 4.79 0.56
C GLY A 43 13.88 3.93 0.28
N LYS A 44 14.01 2.84 -0.50
CA LYS A 44 12.88 1.94 -0.85
C LYS A 44 12.09 1.45 0.37
N SER A 45 12.79 0.95 1.40
CA SER A 45 12.15 0.48 2.63
C SER A 45 11.43 1.62 3.35
N SER A 46 12.06 2.78 3.45
CA SER A 46 11.48 3.95 4.10
C SER A 46 10.21 4.46 3.41
N VAL A 47 10.15 4.40 2.07
CA VAL A 47 8.93 4.74 1.34
C VAL A 47 7.79 3.77 1.66
N LEU A 48 8.08 2.46 1.70
CA LEU A 48 7.07 1.45 2.05
C LEU A 48 6.61 1.58 3.51
N GLU A 49 7.52 1.82 4.44
CA GLU A 49 7.22 2.05 5.86
C GLU A 49 6.41 3.32 6.08
N ASN A 50 6.66 4.39 5.31
CA ASN A 50 5.85 5.60 5.34
C ASN A 50 4.41 5.38 4.86
N PHE A 51 4.18 4.49 3.88
CA PHE A 51 2.81 4.13 3.49
C PHE A 51 2.08 3.35 4.58
N VAL A 52 2.79 2.51 5.33
CA VAL A 52 2.22 1.71 6.43
C VAL A 52 2.10 2.51 7.73
N GLY A 53 2.95 3.52 7.92
CA GLY A 53 3.06 4.29 9.16
C GLY A 53 3.74 3.53 10.31
N LYS A 54 4.47 2.45 10.00
CA LYS A 54 5.16 1.59 10.98
C LYS A 54 6.46 1.06 10.40
N ASP A 55 7.46 0.89 11.26
CA ASP A 55 8.67 0.14 10.95
C ASP A 55 8.37 -1.37 10.96
N PHE A 56 8.55 -2.03 9.82
CA PHE A 56 8.29 -3.47 9.69
C PHE A 56 9.28 -4.20 8.78
N LEU A 57 10.10 -3.46 8.03
CA LEU A 57 11.11 -4.06 7.17
C LEU A 57 12.41 -4.27 7.95
N PRO A 58 13.18 -5.32 7.63
CA PRO A 58 14.47 -5.53 8.27
C PRO A 58 15.38 -4.31 8.11
N ARG A 59 16.21 -4.02 9.12
CA ARG A 59 17.28 -3.02 9.03
C ARG A 59 18.62 -3.74 9.08
N GLY A 60 19.62 -3.24 8.36
CA GLY A 60 20.96 -3.82 8.34
C GLY A 60 21.85 -3.21 7.29
N SER A 61 23.15 -3.51 7.38
CA SER A 61 24.12 -3.17 6.34
C SER A 61 23.97 -4.11 5.13
N GLY A 62 24.24 -3.61 3.93
CA GLY A 62 24.10 -4.37 2.69
C GLY A 62 22.68 -4.43 2.14
N ILE A 63 22.36 -5.52 1.43
CA ILE A 63 21.03 -5.70 0.82
C ILE A 63 20.00 -6.16 1.85
N VAL A 64 18.97 -5.34 2.04
CA VAL A 64 17.91 -5.58 3.02
C VAL A 64 16.84 -6.51 2.46
N THR A 65 16.34 -6.20 1.28
CA THR A 65 15.29 -6.97 0.60
C THR A 65 15.94 -8.06 -0.25
N ARG A 66 16.08 -9.26 0.33
CA ARG A 66 16.72 -10.42 -0.34
C ARG A 66 15.74 -11.34 -1.08
N ARG A 67 14.43 -11.10 -0.93
CA ARG A 67 13.35 -11.82 -1.61
C ARG A 67 12.29 -10.81 -2.05
N PRO A 68 11.56 -11.06 -3.16
CA PRO A 68 10.40 -10.25 -3.51
C PRO A 68 9.42 -10.23 -2.34
N LEU A 69 8.93 -9.02 -2.02
CA LEU A 69 7.92 -8.80 -1.00
C LEU A 69 6.67 -8.26 -1.69
N VAL A 70 5.56 -8.98 -1.54
CA VAL A 70 4.24 -8.48 -1.93
C VAL A 70 3.61 -7.87 -0.70
N LEU A 71 3.47 -6.54 -0.70
CA LEU A 71 2.82 -5.81 0.38
C LEU A 71 1.37 -5.50 -0.04
N GLN A 72 0.42 -6.16 0.60
CA GLN A 72 -1.00 -5.90 0.40
C GLN A 72 -1.50 -4.97 1.52
N LEU A 73 -1.84 -3.74 1.15
CA LEU A 73 -2.41 -2.76 2.07
C LEU A 73 -3.94 -2.88 2.04
N VAL A 74 -4.53 -3.12 3.22
CA VAL A 74 -5.98 -3.19 3.40
C VAL A 74 -6.37 -2.14 4.43
N ASN A 75 -7.28 -1.23 4.06
CA ASN A 75 -7.83 -0.28 5.01
C ASN A 75 -8.73 -1.01 6.00
N SER A 76 -8.46 -0.87 7.29
CA SER A 76 -9.23 -1.48 8.36
C SER A 76 -9.15 -0.63 9.62
N ASN A 77 -10.21 -0.66 10.44
CA ASN A 77 -10.22 -0.06 11.78
C ASN A 77 -9.40 -0.86 12.81
N THR A 78 -8.89 -2.03 12.43
CA THR A 78 -8.10 -2.90 13.30
C THR A 78 -6.70 -3.11 12.72
N VAL A 79 -5.68 -2.89 13.55
CA VAL A 79 -4.29 -3.23 13.21
C VAL A 79 -3.98 -4.60 13.79
N PHE A 80 -3.75 -5.57 12.90
CA PHE A 80 -3.21 -6.87 13.29
C PHE A 80 -1.69 -6.74 13.45
N ILE A 81 -1.18 -6.99 14.66
CA ILE A 81 0.24 -6.88 15.00
C ILE A 81 0.94 -8.23 14.84
#